data_AF-A0A966C933-F1
#
_entry.id   AF-A0A966C933-F1
#
_cell.length_a   1.000
_cell.length_b   1.000
_cell.length_c   1.000
_cell.angle_alpha   90.00
_cell.angle_beta   90.00
_cell.angle_gamma   90.00
#
_symmetry.space_group_name_H-M   'P 1'
#
loop_
_entity.id
_entity.type
_entity.pdbx_description
1 polymer ?
#
loop_
_entity_poly.entity_id
_entity_poly.type
_entity_poly.pdbx_seq_one_letter_code
_entity_poly.pdbx_strand_id
1 'polypeptide(L)' 'MRYQVNLQKTEEGYHVWCSDLPGCTSQGETREEAIENIQDAIAVYLEVKAELNEGIESIYLEVEPNYA' A
#
# COMPACT_ATOMS: atom_id res chain seq x y z
N MET A 1 -8.18 6.78 -6.80
CA MET A 1 -7.56 5.48 -7.17
C MET A 1 -8.05 4.42 -6.22
N ARG A 2 -8.01 3.13 -6.59
CA ARG A 2 -8.34 2.00 -5.71
C ARG A 2 -7.09 1.17 -5.52
N TYR A 3 -6.78 0.82 -4.28
CA TYR A 3 -5.66 -0.05 -3.93
C TYR A 3 -6.21 -1.33 -3.32
N GLN A 4 -5.63 -2.47 -3.72
CA GLN A 4 -5.90 -3.72 -3.03
C GLN A 4 -5.01 -3.78 -1.78
N VAL A 5 -5.65 -4.01 -0.64
CA VAL A 5 -4.96 -4.24 0.63
C VAL A 5 -5.27 -5.63 1.13
N ASN A 6 -4.28 -6.26 1.75
CA ASN A 6 -4.45 -7.52 2.44
C ASN A 6 -4.64 -7.22 3.92
N LEU A 7 -5.62 -7.87 4.53
CA LEU A 7 -5.97 -7.69 5.93
C LEU A 7 -5.90 -9.04 6.62
N GLN A 8 -5.18 -9.11 7.74
CA GLN A 8 -5.01 -10.32 8.53
C GLN A 8 -5.41 -10.04 9.98
N LYS A 9 -6.31 -10.87 10.53
CA LYS A 9 -6.60 -10.86 11.97
C LYS A 9 -5.42 -11.46 12.73
N THR A 10 -4.99 -10.81 13.81
CA THR A 10 -3.93 -11.27 14.71
C THR A 10 -4.49 -11.41 16.14
N GLU A 11 -3.66 -11.91 17.06
CA GLU A 11 -4.01 -11.97 18.50
C GLU A 11 -4.19 -10.57 19.11
N GLU A 12 -3.45 -9.58 18.61
CA GLU A 12 -3.43 -8.20 19.12
C GLU A 12 -4.37 -7.23 18.38
N GLY A 13 -4.99 -7.66 17.28
CA GLY A 13 -5.79 -6.76 16.45
C GLY A 13 -5.86 -7.21 15.00
N TYR A 14 -5.51 -6.32 14.08
CA TYR A 14 -5.45 -6.52 12.64
C TYR A 14 -4.16 -5.93 12.10
N HIS A 15 -3.47 -6.70 11.27
CA HIS A 15 -2.33 -6.27 10.47
C HIS A 15 -2.77 -6.09 9.01
N VAL A 16 -2.30 -5.04 8.34
CA VAL A 16 -2.76 -4.68 7.00
C VAL A 16 -1.63 -4.14 6.14
N TRP A 17 -1.57 -4.53 4.87
CA TRP A 17 -0.53 -4.07 3.94
C TRP A 17 -1.02 -3.98 2.49
N CYS A 18 -0.39 -3.11 1.69
CA CYS A 18 -0.69 -2.96 0.27
C CYS A 18 0.40 -3.61 -0.59
N SER A 19 0.04 -4.64 -1.37
CA SER A 19 1.00 -5.34 -2.23
C SER A 19 1.58 -4.46 -3.35
N ASP A 20 0.80 -3.49 -3.82
CA ASP A 20 1.20 -2.58 -4.89
C ASP A 20 2.17 -1.48 -4.41
N LEU A 21 2.31 -1.31 -3.08
CA LEU A 21 3.14 -0.28 -2.45
C LEU A 21 4.10 -0.94 -1.46
N PRO A 22 5.28 -1.40 -1.91
CA PRO A 22 6.23 -2.12 -1.06
C PRO A 22 6.57 -1.35 0.21
N GLY A 23 6.48 -2.02 1.35
CA GLY A 23 6.73 -1.44 2.68
C GLY A 23 5.56 -0.65 3.28
N CYS A 24 4.47 -0.45 2.54
CA CYS A 24 3.26 0.19 3.08
C CYS A 24 2.45 -0.82 3.90
N THR A 25 2.67 -0.79 5.21
CA THR A 25 1.98 -1.63 6.20
C THR A 25 1.48 -0.78 7.37
N SER A 26 0.43 -1.25 8.04
CA SER A 26 -0.15 -0.63 9.22
C SER A 26 -0.85 -1.68 10.10
N GLN A 27 -1.42 -1.25 11.22
CA GLN A 27 -2.17 -2.10 12.15
C GLN A 27 -3.27 -1.32 12.87
N GLY A 28 -4.21 -2.02 13.50
CA GLY A 28 -5.23 -1.46 14.38
C GLY A 28 -5.85 -2.54 15.27
N GLU A 29 -6.43 -2.17 16.41
CA GLU A 29 -7.12 -3.11 17.30
C GLU A 29 -8.39 -3.65 16.63
N THR A 30 -9.07 -2.79 15.88
CA THR A 30 -10.27 -3.11 15.09
C THR A 30 -9.99 -3.17 13.60
N ARG A 31 -10.91 -3.81 12.86
CA ARG A 31 -10.81 -3.89 11.40
C ARG A 31 -10.89 -2.50 10.77
N GLU A 32 -11.79 -1.67 11.29
CA GLU A 32 -12.07 -0.32 10.82
C GLU A 32 -10.85 0.58 11.05
N GLU A 33 -10.27 0.53 12.25
CA GLU A 33 -9.05 1.28 12.60
C GLU A 33 -7.86 0.87 11.71
N ALA A 34 -7.62 -0.42 11.50
CA ALA A 34 -6.54 -0.84 10.61
C ALA A 34 -6.75 -0.31 9.17
N ILE A 35 -8.00 -0.29 8.71
CA ILE A 35 -8.37 0.25 7.38
C ILE A 35 -8.19 1.78 7.32
N GLU A 36 -8.49 2.52 8.37
CA GLU A 36 -8.22 3.96 8.45
C GLU A 36 -6.71 4.23 8.48
N ASN A 37 -5.97 3.52 9.32
CA ASN A 37 -4.53 3.71 9.46
C ASN A 37 -3.75 3.38 8.18
N ILE A 38 -4.15 2.36 7.41
CA ILE A 38 -3.49 2.07 6.12
C ILE A 38 -3.87 3.09 5.04
N GLN A 39 -5.05 3.73 5.11
CA GLN A 39 -5.40 4.80 4.16
C GLN A 39 -4.46 6.00 4.32
N ASP A 40 -4.19 6.40 5.56
CA ASP A 40 -3.24 7.47 5.86
C ASP A 40 -1.83 7.11 5.42
N ALA A 41 -1.39 5.87 5.70
CA ALA A 41 -0.07 5.39 5.28
C ALA A 41 0.09 5.38 3.75
N ILE A 42 -0.96 4.99 3.00
CA ILE A 42 -0.97 5.05 1.53
C ILE A 42 -0.88 6.50 1.06
N ALA A 43 -1.63 7.43 1.67
CA ALA A 43 -1.61 8.83 1.28
C ALA A 43 -0.20 9.43 1.43
N VAL A 44 0.43 9.22 2.58
CA VAL A 44 1.81 9.69 2.85
C VAL A 44 2.82 9.03 1.90
N TYR A 45 2.67 7.74 1.63
CA TYR A 45 3.54 7.04 0.68
C TYR A 45 3.49 7.67 -0.71
N LEU A 46 2.29 8.01 -1.20
CA LEU A 46 2.10 8.60 -2.52
C LEU A 46 2.65 10.02 -2.61
N GLU A 47 2.54 10.80 -1.53
CA GLU A 47 3.14 12.13 -1.43
C GLU A 47 4.67 12.05 -1.58
N VAL A 48 5.33 11.24 -0.74
CA VAL A 48 6.79 11.06 -0.80
C VAL A 48 7.23 10.46 -2.13
N LYS A 49 6.46 9.51 -2.70
CA LYS A 49 6.75 8.95 -4.03
C LYS A 49 6.69 10.03 -5.12
N ALA A 50 5.75 10.96 -5.03
CA ALA A 50 5.64 12.05 -6.00
C ALA A 50 6.84 13.01 -5.89
N GLU A 51 7.23 13.38 -4.66
CA GLU A 51 8.41 14.23 -4.40
C GLU A 51 9.69 13.58 -4.92
N LEU A 52 9.91 12.30 -4.63
CA LEU A 52 11.11 11.58 -5.08
C LEU A 52 11.20 11.40 -6.60
N ASN A 53 10.06 11.44 -7.30
CA ASN A 53 10.00 11.33 -8.75
C ASN A 53 9.82 12.69 -9.45
N GLU A 54 9.96 13.81 -8.72
CA GLU A 54 9.86 15.13 -9.31
C GLU A 54 10.94 15.31 -10.39
N GLY A 55 10.52 15.69 -11.60
CA GLY A 55 11.40 15.84 -12.75
C GLY A 55 11.90 14.52 -13.36
N ILE A 56 11.42 13.37 -12.89
CA ILE A 56 11.74 12.05 -13.45
C ILE A 56 10.63 11.61 -14.41
N GLU A 57 10.99 11.27 -15.64
CA GLU A 57 10.05 10.68 -16.60
C GLU A 57 9.65 9.27 -16.16
N SER A 58 8.36 9.07 -15.89
CA SER A 58 7.78 7.77 -15.55
C SER A 58 7.00 7.23 -16.75
N ILE A 59 7.30 6.01 -17.17
CA ILE A 59 6.61 5.32 -18.27
C ILE A 59 5.91 4.06 -17.75
N TYR A 60 4.74 3.76 -18.31
CA TYR A 60 4.06 2.49 -18.07
C TYR A 60 4.49 1.48 -19.13
N LEU A 61 4.79 0.26 -18.67
CA LEU A 61 5.11 -0.87 -19.54
C LEU A 61 4.13 -2.00 -19.23
N GLU A 62 3.51 -2.54 -20.26
CA GLU A 62 2.72 -3.77 -20.15
C GLU A 62 3.68 -4.96 -20.19
N VAL A 63 3.51 -5.89 -19.24
CA VAL A 63 4.35 -7.08 -19.11
C VAL A 63 3.46 -8.31 -18.99
N GLU A 64 3.78 -9.35 -19.75
CA GLU A 64 3.14 -10.66 -19.65
C GLU A 64 3.90 -11.51 -18.61
N PRO A 65 3.26 -11.98 -17.53
CA PRO A 65 3.93 -12.80 -16.54
C PRO A 65 4.33 -14.14 -17.15
N ASN A 66 5.62 -14.47 -17.10
CA ASN A 66 6.13 -15.77 -17.49
C ASN A 66 6.15 -16.70 -16.28
N TYR A 67 5.10 -17.50 -16.12
CA TYR A 67 5.04 -18.59 -15.13
C TYR A 67 5.75 -19.82 -15.71
N ALA A 68 7.08 -19.77 -15.78
CA ALA A 68 7.91 -20.94 -16.07
C ALA A 68 7.90 -21.93 -14.90
#